data_AF-A0A1S3X046-F1
#
_entry.id   AF-A0A1S3X046-F1
#
_cell.length_a   1.000
_cell.length_b   1.000
_cell.length_c   1.000
_cell.angle_alpha   90.00
_cell.angle_beta   90.00
_cell.angle_gamma   90.00
#
_symmetry.space_group_name_H-M   'P 1'
#
loop_
_entity.id
_entity.type
_entity.pdbx_description
1 polymer ?
#
loop_
_entity_poly.entity_id
_entity_poly.type
_entity_poly.pdbx_seq_one_letter_code
_entity_poly.pdbx_strand_id
1 'polypeptide(L)'
;MVILRHQSLVPRPRLYSQLEVLSEQHPIDYGFSKYGDFQLCQLQFGAASDAPRLWPVTVVSSTKYLHTVNDEGRYYIVCLLEKKGSCGRFQIDELPCPHAWAVLKSKFLMPEGYCSDYYKPKSVVMTYEVLVYPLPDQKEWNIPAYVADEVVLPPKWKRPPGRPKKKRDKPFIELLQKKNQHSCSICGQE
;
A
#
# COMPACT_ATOMS: atom_id res chain seq x y z
N MET A 1 -18.27 4.68 -22.38
CA MET A 1 -16.89 4.84 -21.82
C MET A 1 -16.02 3.74 -22.42
N VAL A 2 -15.51 3.97 -23.62
CA VAL A 2 -14.62 3.01 -24.28
C VAL A 2 -13.25 3.17 -23.65
N ILE A 3 -12.92 2.24 -22.76
CA ILE A 3 -11.55 2.05 -22.30
C ILE A 3 -10.83 1.44 -23.51
N LEU A 4 -10.24 2.30 -24.35
CA LEU A 4 -9.22 1.85 -25.27
C LEU A 4 -8.14 1.20 -24.40
N ARG A 5 -8.05 -0.13 -24.44
CA ARG A 5 -6.92 -0.88 -23.90
C ARG A 5 -5.71 -0.54 -24.77
N HIS A 6 -5.19 0.65 -24.54
CA HIS A 6 -3.80 0.91 -24.82
C HIS A 6 -3.04 -0.11 -23.97
N GLN A 7 -2.34 -1.04 -24.62
CA GLN A 7 -1.32 -1.87 -23.98
C GLN A 7 -0.15 -0.95 -23.60
N SER A 8 -0.43 0.08 -22.81
CA SER A 8 0.57 0.81 -22.08
C SER A 8 1.12 -0.19 -21.09
N LEU A 9 2.44 -0.29 -21.07
CA LEU A 9 3.24 -0.83 -19.99
C LEU A 9 2.98 0.01 -18.73
N VAL A 10 1.74 -0.02 -18.22
CA VAL A 10 1.40 0.58 -16.93
C VAL A 10 2.18 -0.24 -15.92
N PRO A 11 3.19 0.33 -15.23
CA PRO A 11 3.79 -0.35 -14.10
C PRO A 11 2.64 -0.66 -13.16
N ARG A 12 2.53 -1.92 -12.71
CA ARG A 12 1.42 -2.46 -11.93
C ARG A 12 0.76 -1.39 -11.03
N PRO A 13 -0.58 -1.42 -10.85
CA PRO A 13 -1.36 -0.40 -10.12
C PRO A 13 -1.00 -0.22 -8.63
N ARG A 14 0.10 -0.80 -8.15
CA ARG A 14 0.60 -0.64 -6.79
C ARG A 14 1.20 0.73 -6.51
N LEU A 15 1.55 1.54 -7.51
CA LEU A 15 2.11 2.89 -7.26
C LEU A 15 1.14 3.81 -6.49
N TYR A 16 -0.18 3.69 -6.73
CA TYR A 16 -1.17 4.51 -6.02
C TYR A 16 -1.30 4.09 -4.55
N SER A 17 -1.35 2.78 -4.28
CA SER A 17 -1.25 2.26 -2.90
C SER A 17 0.12 2.49 -2.27
N GLN A 18 1.17 2.74 -3.07
CA GLN A 18 2.52 2.99 -2.60
C GLN A 18 2.74 4.45 -2.20
N LEU A 19 2.09 5.41 -2.85
CA LEU A 19 1.98 6.78 -2.34
C LEU A 19 1.19 6.82 -1.02
N GLU A 20 0.14 5.99 -0.87
CA GLU A 20 -0.54 5.81 0.42
C GLU A 20 0.36 5.19 1.50
N VAL A 21 1.07 4.09 1.20
CA VAL A 21 1.99 3.44 2.15
C VAL A 21 3.17 4.35 2.54
N LEU A 22 3.71 5.11 1.58
CA LEU A 22 4.72 6.14 1.86
C LEU A 22 4.13 7.32 2.64
N SER A 23 2.86 7.71 2.42
CA SER A 23 2.15 8.74 3.19
C SER A 23 1.82 8.33 4.62
N GLU A 24 1.64 7.02 4.86
CA GLU A 24 1.43 6.45 6.19
C GLU A 24 2.74 6.32 6.98
N GLN A 25 3.89 6.29 6.29
CA GLN A 25 5.23 6.14 6.89
C GLN A 25 5.99 7.48 7.00
N HIS A 26 5.64 8.47 6.18
CA HIS A 26 6.09 9.87 6.22
C HIS A 26 4.97 10.78 5.70
N PRO A 27 4.66 11.95 6.32
CA PRO A 27 3.80 12.93 5.66
C PRO A 27 4.50 13.38 4.35
N ILE A 28 3.95 12.97 3.21
CA ILE A 28 4.40 13.44 1.89
C ILE A 28 3.75 14.81 1.69
N ASP A 29 4.45 15.88 2.06
CA ASP A 29 4.03 17.22 1.67
C ASP A 29 4.49 17.47 0.23
N TYR A 30 3.50 17.63 -0.66
CA TYR A 30 3.74 18.02 -2.04
C TYR A 30 4.08 19.52 -2.10
N GLY A 31 5.36 19.84 -2.05
CA GLY A 31 5.86 21.20 -2.28
C GLY A 31 5.93 21.51 -3.78
N PHE A 32 5.30 22.60 -4.21
CA PHE A 32 5.44 23.10 -5.58
C PHE A 32 6.58 24.10 -5.67
N SER A 33 7.61 23.80 -6.46
CA SER A 33 8.68 24.74 -6.78
C SER A 33 8.56 25.14 -8.25
N LYS A 34 8.50 26.45 -8.54
CA LYS A 34 8.42 26.97 -9.90
C LYS A 34 9.79 26.92 -10.57
N TYR A 35 9.90 26.16 -11.66
CA TYR A 35 11.04 26.20 -12.57
C TYR A 35 10.56 26.71 -13.94
N GLY A 36 10.59 28.03 -14.12
CA GLY A 36 10.02 28.68 -15.31
C GLY A 36 8.50 28.48 -15.41
N ASP A 37 8.02 28.10 -16.59
CA ASP A 37 6.59 27.89 -16.88
C ASP A 37 6.10 26.47 -16.53
N PHE A 38 7.00 25.58 -16.08
CA PHE A 38 6.67 24.22 -15.70
C PHE A 38 6.56 24.10 -14.17
N GLN A 39 5.40 23.66 -13.69
CA GLN A 39 5.18 23.34 -12.30
C GLN A 39 5.71 21.91 -12.04
N LEU A 40 6.96 21.80 -11.58
CA LEU A 40 7.53 20.52 -11.15
C LEU A 40 7.09 20.25 -9.70
N CYS A 41 6.33 19.18 -9.50
CA CYS A 41 6.04 18.66 -8.17
C CYS A 41 7.31 18.01 -7.64
N GLN A 42 8.04 18.71 -6.78
CA GLN A 42 9.22 18.16 -6.13
C GLN A 42 8.77 17.32 -4.94
N LEU A 43 9.21 16.06 -4.88
CA LEU A 43 9.18 15.28 -3.64
C LEU A 43 10.16 15.95 -2.67
N GLN A 44 9.66 16.87 -1.85
CA GLN A 44 10.41 17.40 -0.73
C GLN A 44 10.19 16.48 0.46
N PHE A 45 11.25 15.80 0.90
CA PHE A 45 11.28 15.18 2.22
C PHE A 45 11.31 16.31 3.25
N GLY A 46 10.14 16.78 3.67
CA GLY A 46 10.03 17.76 4.75
C GLY A 46 10.77 17.26 6.00
N ALA A 47 11.40 18.18 6.74
CA ALA A 47 11.90 17.87 8.07
C ALA A 47 10.69 17.53 8.96
N ALA A 48 10.39 16.25 9.09
CA ALA A 48 9.25 15.79 9.87
C ALA A 48 9.47 16.15 11.36
N SER A 49 8.68 17.08 11.87
CA SER A 49 8.49 17.28 13.32
C SER A 49 7.78 16.10 13.97
N ASP A 50 7.17 15.22 13.18
CA ASP A 50 6.55 13.99 13.64
C ASP A 50 7.42 12.79 13.29
N ALA A 51 8.15 12.30 14.29
CA ALA A 51 8.85 11.03 14.20
C ALA A 51 7.85 9.94 13.75
N PRO A 52 8.19 9.08 12.78
CA PRO A 52 7.35 7.94 12.45
C PRO A 52 7.07 7.20 13.75
N ARG A 53 5.80 6.86 14.02
CA ARG A 53 5.38 6.15 15.23
C ARG A 53 6.16 4.85 15.35
N LEU A 54 7.35 4.91 15.93
CA LEU A 54 8.07 3.79 16.47
C LEU A 54 7.31 3.46 17.75
N TRP A 55 6.27 2.65 17.59
CA TRP A 55 5.82 1.73 18.63
C TRP A 55 7.06 1.07 19.26
N PRO A 56 7.00 0.60 20.51
CA PRO A 56 8.18 0.07 21.19
C PRO A 56 8.69 -1.20 20.51
N VAL A 57 9.52 -1.01 19.48
CA VAL A 57 10.28 -2.04 18.78
C VAL A 57 11.55 -2.28 19.57
N THR A 58 11.86 -3.53 19.87
CA THR A 58 13.20 -3.89 20.34
C THR A 58 13.91 -4.71 19.29
N VAL A 59 15.16 -4.33 19.00
CA VAL A 59 16.00 -5.00 18.01
C VAL A 59 17.14 -5.69 18.73
N VAL A 60 17.22 -7.00 18.60
CA VAL A 60 18.31 -7.83 19.11
C VAL A 60 19.12 -8.31 17.92
N SER A 61 20.43 -8.04 17.93
CA SER A 61 21.32 -8.51 16.86
C SER A 61 21.81 -9.91 17.18
N SER A 62 21.54 -10.86 16.28
CA SER A 62 22.10 -12.21 16.37
C SER A 62 23.46 -12.29 15.66
N THR A 63 23.59 -11.63 14.50
CA THR A 63 24.84 -11.51 13.76
C THR A 63 24.97 -10.10 13.16
N LYS A 64 25.98 -9.88 12.29
CA LYS A 64 26.13 -8.63 11.52
C LYS A 64 24.92 -8.33 10.64
N TYR A 65 24.29 -9.36 10.07
CA TYR A 65 23.22 -9.23 9.08
C TYR A 65 21.87 -9.78 9.55
N LEU A 66 21.86 -10.59 10.61
CA LEU A 66 20.65 -11.23 11.14
C LEU A 66 20.20 -10.56 12.44
N HIS A 67 18.95 -10.11 12.45
CA HIS A 67 18.35 -9.37 13.54
C HIS A 67 16.99 -9.94 13.91
N THR A 68 16.73 -10.05 15.20
CA THR A 68 15.43 -10.37 15.75
C THR A 68 14.76 -9.09 16.21
N VAL A 69 13.55 -8.84 15.72
CA VAL A 69 12.76 -7.66 16.01
C VAL A 69 11.54 -8.10 16.81
N ASN A 70 11.38 -7.59 18.03
CA ASN A 70 10.18 -7.80 18.82
C ASN A 70 9.24 -6.60 18.64
N ASP A 71 8.03 -6.93 18.19
CA ASP A 71 6.94 -6.03 17.86
C ASP A 71 5.70 -6.50 18.59
N GLU A 72 5.41 -5.81 19.71
CA GLU A 72 4.26 -6.08 20.58
C GLU A 72 4.16 -7.56 21.03
N GLY A 73 5.31 -8.19 21.32
CA GLY A 73 5.40 -9.59 21.75
C GLY A 73 5.50 -10.59 20.60
N ARG A 74 5.49 -10.14 19.34
CA ARG A 74 5.74 -10.97 18.17
C ARG A 74 7.18 -10.78 17.69
N TYR A 75 7.83 -11.89 17.41
CA TYR A 75 9.20 -11.89 16.94
C TYR A 75 9.27 -12.02 15.42
N TYR A 76 10.03 -11.13 14.80
CA TYR A 76 10.33 -11.13 13.38
C TYR A 76 11.82 -11.26 13.15
N ILE A 77 12.20 -12.00 12.12
CA ILE A 77 13.60 -12.19 11.74
C ILE A 77 13.85 -11.35 10.50
N VAL A 78 14.86 -10.49 10.54
CA VAL A 78 15.30 -9.65 9.42
C VAL A 78 16.73 -10.02 9.06
N CYS A 79 16.94 -10.40 7.79
CA CYS A 79 18.25 -10.58 7.19
C CYS A 79 18.55 -9.42 6.24
N LEU A 80 19.47 -8.54 6.64
CA LEU A 80 19.88 -7.38 5.85
C LEU A 80 20.69 -7.76 4.60
N LEU A 81 21.48 -8.85 4.66
CA LEU A 81 22.28 -9.33 3.54
C LEU A 81 21.41 -9.78 2.37
N GLU A 82 20.37 -10.56 2.66
CA GLU A 82 19.46 -11.10 1.65
C GLU A 82 18.27 -10.18 1.36
N LYS A 83 18.12 -9.06 2.09
CA LYS A 83 16.95 -8.18 2.04
C LYS A 83 15.64 -8.96 2.28
N LYS A 84 15.63 -9.83 3.29
CA LYS A 84 14.48 -10.69 3.64
C LYS A 84 14.00 -10.45 5.06
N GLY A 85 12.68 -10.52 5.25
CA GLY A 85 12.06 -10.51 6.57
C GLY A 85 11.06 -11.66 6.71
N SER A 86 10.88 -12.18 7.93
CA SER A 86 9.84 -13.17 8.21
C SER A 86 8.41 -12.61 8.05
N CYS A 87 8.25 -11.28 8.05
CA CYS A 87 6.99 -10.61 7.72
C CYS A 87 6.62 -10.68 6.22
N GLY A 88 7.54 -11.13 5.35
CA GLY A 88 7.34 -11.30 3.90
C GLY A 88 7.28 -10.00 3.09
N ARG A 89 7.01 -8.86 3.74
CA ARG A 89 6.88 -7.54 3.08
C ARG A 89 8.16 -7.09 2.39
N PHE A 90 9.32 -7.36 3.00
CA PHE A 90 10.61 -6.97 2.43
C PHE A 90 10.85 -7.63 1.06
N GLN A 91 10.41 -8.88 0.89
CA GLN A 91 10.53 -9.62 -0.35
C GLN A 91 9.50 -9.21 -1.40
N ILE A 92 8.28 -8.89 -0.98
CA ILE A 92 7.16 -8.59 -1.88
C ILE A 92 7.25 -7.16 -2.42
N ASP A 93 7.55 -6.21 -1.53
CA ASP A 93 7.56 -4.79 -1.85
C ASP A 93 8.97 -4.35 -2.30
N GLU A 94 9.99 -5.22 -2.17
CA GLU A 94 11.40 -4.94 -2.45
C GLU A 94 11.92 -3.64 -1.78
N LEU A 95 11.27 -3.28 -0.67
CA LEU A 95 11.50 -2.12 0.17
C LEU A 95 11.64 -2.59 1.63
N PRO A 96 12.45 -1.91 2.45
CA PRO A 96 12.52 -2.20 3.87
C PRO A 96 11.13 -2.12 4.52
N CYS A 97 10.64 -3.25 5.04
CA CYS A 97 9.44 -3.27 5.87
C CYS A 97 9.66 -2.50 7.19
N PRO A 98 8.62 -2.17 7.98
CA PRO A 98 8.78 -1.48 9.26
C PRO A 98 9.77 -2.16 10.23
N HIS A 99 9.81 -3.50 10.25
CA HIS A 99 10.79 -4.26 11.04
C HIS A 99 12.22 -4.08 10.53
N ALA A 100 12.42 -4.13 9.22
CA ALA A 100 13.72 -3.89 8.61
C ALA A 100 14.17 -2.44 8.80
N TRP A 101 13.25 -1.48 8.73
CA TRP A 101 13.51 -0.07 9.01
C TRP A 101 13.99 0.14 10.45
N ALA A 102 13.34 -0.51 11.43
CA ALA A 102 13.77 -0.46 12.82
C ALA A 102 15.22 -0.99 12.99
N VAL A 103 15.57 -2.06 12.28
CA VAL A 103 16.94 -2.60 12.26
C VAL A 103 17.92 -1.60 11.65
N LEU A 104 17.61 -1.04 10.48
CA LEU A 104 18.46 -0.06 9.80
C LEU A 104 18.73 1.16 10.68
N LYS A 105 17.68 1.69 11.33
CA LYS A 105 17.78 2.78 12.29
C LYS A 105 18.66 2.41 13.48
N SER A 106 18.50 1.20 14.05
CA SER A 106 19.32 0.73 15.19
C SER A 106 20.81 0.58 14.85
N LYS A 107 21.14 0.41 13.56
CA LYS A 107 22.51 0.23 13.06
C LYS A 107 23.08 1.47 12.39
N PHE A 108 22.33 2.58 12.35
CA PHE A 108 22.70 3.80 11.61
C PHE A 108 23.06 3.52 10.15
N LEU A 109 22.32 2.61 9.51
CA LEU A 109 22.52 2.25 8.11
C LEU A 109 21.55 3.04 7.22
N MET A 110 22.08 3.51 6.10
CA MET A 110 21.31 4.26 5.10
C MET A 110 20.33 3.32 4.36
N PRO A 111 19.01 3.60 4.38
CA PRO A 111 17.99 2.72 3.79
C PRO A 111 18.10 2.54 2.27
N GLU A 112 18.70 3.50 1.57
CA GLU A 112 18.81 3.53 0.11
C GLU A 112 19.56 2.32 -0.44
N GLY A 113 20.51 1.75 0.32
CA GLY A 113 21.24 0.52 -0.05
C GLY A 113 20.39 -0.75 0.04
N TYR A 114 19.26 -0.69 0.74
CA TYR A 114 18.39 -1.83 1.04
C TYR A 114 17.12 -1.85 0.18
N CYS A 115 16.82 -0.77 -0.53
CA CYS A 115 15.76 -0.73 -1.54
C CYS A 115 16.19 -1.41 -2.85
N SER A 116 15.21 -1.83 -3.65
CA SER A 116 15.42 -2.24 -5.05
C SER A 116 15.75 -1.06 -5.95
N ASP A 117 16.48 -1.33 -7.03
CA ASP A 117 16.82 -0.32 -8.03
C ASP A 117 15.58 0.31 -8.67
N TYR A 118 14.45 -0.42 -8.71
CA TYR A 118 13.17 0.08 -9.20
C TYR A 118 12.71 1.38 -8.50
N TYR A 119 13.09 1.57 -7.23
CA TYR A 119 12.70 2.73 -6.43
C TYR A 119 13.75 3.85 -6.40
N LYS A 120 14.86 3.71 -7.14
CA LYS A 120 15.88 4.75 -7.21
C LYS A 120 15.41 5.92 -8.07
N PRO A 121 15.82 7.17 -7.77
CA PRO A 121 15.43 8.35 -8.54
C PRO A 121 15.64 8.20 -10.05
N LYS A 122 16.77 7.60 -10.46
CA LYS A 122 17.08 7.32 -11.87
C LYS A 122 15.98 6.47 -12.53
N SER A 123 15.56 5.38 -11.89
CA SER A 123 14.55 4.46 -12.41
C SER A 123 13.17 5.11 -12.46
N VAL A 124 12.83 5.91 -11.44
CA VAL A 124 11.59 6.68 -11.41
C VAL A 124 11.54 7.65 -12.58
N VAL A 125 12.59 8.47 -12.77
CA VAL A 125 12.65 9.42 -13.88
C VAL A 125 12.54 8.72 -15.23
N MET A 126 13.28 7.63 -15.46
CA MET A 126 13.19 6.85 -16.70
C MET A 126 11.80 6.26 -16.95
N THR A 127 11.07 5.89 -15.89
CA THR A 127 9.71 5.34 -16.02
C THR A 127 8.72 6.40 -16.51
N TYR A 128 8.93 7.67 -16.16
CA TYR A 128 8.09 8.80 -16.54
C TYR A 128 8.68 9.65 -17.68
N GLU A 129 9.78 9.22 -18.30
CA GLU A 129 10.39 9.92 -19.44
C GLU A 129 9.50 9.89 -20.69
N VAL A 130 8.52 8.99 -20.73
CA VAL A 130 7.54 8.93 -21.82
C VAL A 130 6.69 10.20 -21.83
N LEU A 131 6.75 10.92 -22.96
CA LEU A 131 5.92 12.09 -23.22
C LEU A 131 4.44 11.72 -23.12
N VAL A 132 3.77 12.28 -22.11
CA VAL A 132 2.31 12.28 -22.05
C VAL A 132 1.82 13.45 -22.89
N TYR A 133 1.34 13.17 -24.08
CA TYR A 133 0.67 14.19 -24.89
C TYR A 133 -0.65 14.58 -24.19
N PRO A 134 -0.96 15.88 -24.08
CA PRO A 134 -2.26 16.29 -23.61
C PRO A 134 -3.32 15.67 -24.53
N LEU A 135 -4.41 15.18 -23.93
CA LEU A 135 -5.55 14.78 -24.73
C LEU A 135 -6.03 16.01 -25.51
N PRO A 136 -6.32 15.87 -26.82
CA PRO A 136 -6.89 16.96 -27.58
C PRO A 136 -8.26 17.34 -27.01
N ASP A 137 -8.76 18.52 -27.36
CA ASP A 137 -10.09 18.95 -26.94
C ASP A 137 -11.14 17.89 -27.35
N GLN A 138 -12.18 17.72 -26.52
CA GLN A 138 -13.24 16.73 -26.79
C GLN A 138 -13.87 16.91 -28.19
N LYS A 139 -13.88 18.14 -28.70
CA LYS A 139 -14.38 18.50 -30.04
C LYS A 139 -13.56 17.90 -31.18
N GLU A 140 -12.30 17.58 -30.93
CA GLU A 140 -11.35 17.03 -31.91
C GLU A 140 -11.31 15.49 -31.88
N TRP A 141 -12.05 14.86 -30.96
CA TRP A 141 -12.06 13.41 -30.83
C TRP A 141 -12.82 12.77 -31.99
N ASN A 142 -12.14 11.92 -32.76
CA ASN A 142 -12.80 11.04 -33.73
C ASN A 142 -13.41 9.84 -33.01
N ILE A 143 -14.66 9.99 -32.54
CA ILE A 143 -15.43 8.92 -31.90
C ILE A 143 -16.23 8.17 -32.98
N PRO A 144 -15.97 6.88 -33.24
CA PRO A 144 -16.75 6.11 -34.21
C PRO A 144 -18.23 6.02 -33.83
N ALA A 145 -19.12 6.01 -34.82
CA ALA A 145 -20.58 5.98 -34.59
C ALA A 145 -21.02 4.85 -33.66
N TYR A 146 -20.48 3.63 -33.84
CA TYR A 146 -20.80 2.48 -33.01
C TYR A 146 -20.44 2.64 -31.52
N VAL A 147 -19.49 3.53 -31.19
CA VAL A 147 -19.11 3.89 -29.82
C VAL A 147 -20.00 4.99 -29.27
N ALA A 148 -20.30 6.00 -30.10
CA ALA A 148 -21.17 7.10 -29.72
C ALA A 148 -22.60 6.61 -29.39
N ASP A 149 -23.05 5.59 -30.11
CA ASP A 149 -24.37 4.96 -29.93
C ASP A 149 -24.39 3.93 -28.79
N GLU A 150 -23.23 3.59 -28.20
CA GLU A 150 -23.13 2.61 -27.12
C GLU A 150 -23.62 3.21 -25.79
N VAL A 151 -24.84 2.83 -25.40
CA VAL A 151 -25.40 3.19 -24.09
C VAL A 151 -24.78 2.29 -23.01
N VAL A 152 -23.76 2.81 -22.31
CA VAL A 152 -23.20 2.15 -21.12
C VAL A 152 -24.15 2.31 -19.95
N LEU A 153 -24.94 1.27 -19.68
CA LEU A 153 -25.83 1.22 -18.52
C LEU A 153 -25.04 0.97 -17.24
N PRO A 154 -25.47 1.55 -16.10
CA PRO A 154 -24.90 1.20 -14.81
C PRO A 154 -25.07 -0.30 -14.53
N PRO A 155 -24.19 -0.93 -13.71
CA PRO A 155 -24.34 -2.32 -13.32
C PRO A 155 -25.74 -2.58 -12.76
N LYS A 156 -26.42 -3.62 -13.26
CA LYS A 156 -27.78 -4.00 -12.81
C LYS A 156 -27.84 -4.23 -11.30
N TRP A 157 -26.74 -4.67 -10.70
CA TRP A 157 -26.64 -4.97 -9.28
C TRP A 157 -25.80 -3.90 -8.59
N LYS A 158 -26.43 -3.12 -7.71
CA LYS A 158 -25.71 -2.26 -6.77
C LYS A 158 -25.15 -3.14 -5.65
N ARG A 159 -23.87 -3.00 -5.32
CA ARG A 159 -23.35 -3.54 -4.06
C ARG A 159 -24.12 -2.87 -2.92
N PRO A 160 -24.71 -3.60 -1.97
CA PRO A 160 -25.36 -2.98 -0.83
C PRO A 160 -24.32 -2.11 -0.08
N PRO A 161 -24.74 -0.97 0.46
CA PRO A 161 -23.84 -0.14 1.27
C PRO A 161 -23.30 -0.96 2.43
N GLY A 162 -21.98 -0.91 2.63
CA GLY A 162 -21.27 -1.59 3.71
C GLY A 162 -20.35 -2.72 3.25
N ARG A 163 -19.42 -3.07 4.13
CA ARG A 163 -18.47 -4.18 3.93
C ARG A 163 -19.26 -5.49 3.85
N PRO A 164 -19.04 -6.35 2.83
CA PRO A 164 -19.61 -7.70 2.80
C PRO A 164 -19.34 -8.40 4.13
N LYS A 165 -20.40 -8.84 4.82
CA LYS A 165 -20.26 -9.58 6.07
C LYS A 165 -19.47 -10.85 5.76
N LYS A 166 -18.23 -10.96 6.27
CA LYS A 166 -17.53 -12.25 6.30
C LYS A 166 -18.41 -13.19 7.11
N LYS A 167 -18.95 -14.24 6.48
CA LYS A 167 -19.47 -15.36 7.24
C LYS A 167 -18.26 -15.94 7.98
N ARG A 168 -18.26 -15.85 9.31
CA ARG A 168 -17.30 -16.58 10.12
C ARG A 168 -17.62 -18.05 9.92
N ASP A 169 -16.69 -18.80 9.36
CA ASP A 169 -16.75 -20.26 9.41
C ASP A 169 -16.66 -20.64 10.89
N LYS A 170 -17.77 -21.13 11.43
CA LYS A 170 -17.82 -21.56 12.83
C LYS A 170 -17.00 -22.85 12.94
N PRO A 171 -16.03 -22.95 13.86
CA PRO A 171 -15.35 -24.21 14.10
C PRO A 171 -16.37 -25.26 14.56
N PHE A 172 -16.11 -26.54 14.27
CA PHE A 172 -17.00 -27.65 14.63
C PHE A 172 -17.44 -27.65 16.10
N ILE A 173 -16.55 -27.19 16.99
CA ILE A 173 -16.81 -27.00 18.43
C ILE A 173 -18.00 -26.04 18.69
N GLU A 174 -18.14 -24.96 17.91
CA GLU A 174 -19.26 -23.99 18.02
C GLU A 174 -20.58 -24.54 17.46
N LEU A 175 -20.54 -25.53 16.57
CA LEU A 175 -21.74 -26.21 16.06
C LEU A 175 -22.28 -27.25 17.05
N LEU A 176 -21.40 -27.81 17.87
CA LEU A 176 -21.74 -28.78 18.92
C LEU A 176 -22.18 -28.12 20.24
N GLN A 177 -21.94 -26.82 20.42
CA GLN A 177 -22.47 -26.10 21.56
C GLN A 177 -24.00 -26.08 21.47
N LYS A 178 -24.67 -26.73 22.42
CA LYS A 178 -26.11 -26.54 22.66
C LYS A 178 -26.33 -25.03 22.82
N LYS A 179 -27.29 -24.48 22.08
CA LYS A 179 -27.76 -23.12 22.33
C LYS A 179 -28.20 -23.07 23.80
N ASN A 180 -27.57 -22.21 24.59
CA ASN A 180 -28.04 -21.96 25.94
C ASN A 180 -29.46 -21.38 25.81
N GLN A 181 -30.43 -22.04 26.43
CA GLN A 181 -31.76 -21.48 26.64
C GLN A 181 -31.60 -20.34 27.63
N HIS A 182 -31.82 -19.12 27.17
CA HIS A 182 -31.77 -17.95 28.02
C HIS A 182 -33.19 -17.72 28.55
N SER A 183 -33.46 -18.19 29.76
CA SER A 183 -34.72 -17.84 30.42
C SER A 183 -34.66 -16.40 30.92
N CYS A 184 -35.74 -15.65 30.71
CA CYS A 184 -35.85 -14.28 31.21
C CYS A 184 -35.69 -14.24 32.74
N SER A 185 -34.85 -13.36 33.28
CA SER A 185 -34.62 -13.22 34.73
C SER A 185 -35.83 -12.70 35.52
N ILE A 186 -36.88 -12.24 34.82
CA ILE A 186 -38.08 -11.64 35.42
C ILE A 186 -39.28 -12.60 35.33
N CYS A 187 -39.46 -13.32 34.22
CA CYS A 187 -40.61 -14.23 34.03
C CYS A 187 -40.25 -15.72 33.94
N GLY A 188 -38.96 -16.09 33.93
CA GLY A 188 -38.49 -17.47 34.08
C GLY A 188 -38.82 -18.44 32.94
N GLN A 189 -39.40 -17.97 31.83
CA GLN A 189 -39.72 -18.82 30.68
C GLN A 189 -38.56 -18.84 29.68
N GLU A 190 -38.35 -20.01 29.08
CA GLU A 190 -37.36 -20.30 28.02
C GLU A 190 -37.74 -19.76 26.64
#